data_AF-I4IU26-F1
#
_entry.id   AF-I4IU26-F1
#
_cell.length_a   1.000
_cell.length_b   1.000
_cell.length_c   1.000
_cell.angle_alpha   90.00
_cell.angle_beta   90.00
_cell.angle_gamma   90.00
#
_symmetry.space_group_name_H-M   'P 1'
#
loop_
_entity.id
_entity.type
_entity.pdbx_description
1 polymer ?
#
loop_
_entity_poly.entity_id
_entity_poly.type
_entity_poly.pdbx_seq_one_letter_code
_entity_poly.pdbx_strand_id
1 'polypeptide(L)'
;MSSTAIRQQIIQSLANLSDEQLLQIRELIDQNFLLQIKPKSEEEIQQLIKSLQGKYAHAPNSSEDFAQQKQAEIDWEERNR
;
A
#
# COMPACT_ATOMS: atom_id res chain seq x y z
N MET A 1 -27.33 -5.72 -16.79
CA MET A 1 -26.69 -6.84 -17.51
C MET A 1 -26.55 -8.01 -16.53
N SER A 2 -26.80 -9.25 -16.94
CA SER A 2 -26.63 -10.41 -16.06
C SER A 2 -25.13 -10.74 -15.90
N SER A 3 -24.76 -11.34 -14.77
CA SER A 3 -23.37 -11.76 -14.51
C SER A 3 -22.85 -12.72 -15.59
N THR A 4 -23.73 -13.53 -16.18
CA THR A 4 -23.43 -14.42 -17.30
C THR A 4 -23.03 -13.65 -18.55
N ALA A 5 -23.76 -12.57 -18.88
CA ALA A 5 -23.46 -11.73 -20.04
C ALA A 5 -22.10 -11.01 -19.89
N ILE A 6 -21.78 -10.54 -18.67
CA ILE A 6 -20.49 -9.88 -18.39
C ILE A 6 -19.33 -10.87 -18.55
N ARG A 7 -19.47 -12.11 -18.06
CA ARG A 7 -18.43 -13.15 -18.23
C ARG A 7 -18.19 -13.46 -19.70
N GLN A 8 -19.25 -13.59 -20.50
CA GLN A 8 -19.11 -13.84 -21.94
C GLN A 8 -18.41 -12.70 -22.66
N GLN A 9 -18.71 -11.45 -22.33
CA GLN A 9 -18.02 -10.30 -22.92
C GLN A 9 -16.52 -10.29 -22.57
N ILE A 10 -16.16 -10.61 -21.33
CA ILE A 10 -14.75 -10.70 -20.93
C ILE A 10 -14.04 -11.79 -21.75
N ILE A 11 -14.62 -12.98 -21.85
CA ILE A 11 -14.04 -14.09 -22.63
C ILE A 11 -13.87 -13.69 -24.10
N GLN A 12 -14.85 -13.02 -24.69
CA GLN A 12 -14.78 -12.55 -26.07
C GLN A 12 -13.67 -11.51 -26.28
N SER A 13 -13.52 -10.57 -25.35
CA SER A 13 -12.44 -9.57 -25.39
C SER A 13 -11.05 -10.20 -25.26
N LEU A 14 -10.93 -11.30 -24.52
CA LEU A 14 -9.66 -12.01 -24.35
C LEU A 14 -9.32 -12.92 -25.55
N ALA A 15 -10.31 -13.39 -26.30
CA ALA A 15 -10.12 -14.38 -27.37
C ALA A 15 -9.25 -13.91 -28.55
N ASN A 16 -9.12 -12.59 -28.76
CA ASN A 16 -8.37 -12.01 -29.88
C ASN A 16 -6.98 -11.48 -29.47
N LEU A 17 -6.56 -11.71 -28.23
CA LEU A 17 -5.28 -11.23 -27.72
C LEU A 17 -4.17 -12.25 -27.96
N SER A 18 -2.94 -11.76 -28.12
CA SER A 18 -1.77 -12.64 -28.17
C SER A 18 -1.44 -13.20 -26.79
N ASP A 19 -0.66 -14.29 -26.75
CA ASP A 19 -0.20 -14.90 -25.50
C ASP A 19 0.53 -13.90 -24.58
N GLU A 20 1.32 -12.99 -25.16
CA GLU A 20 2.02 -11.94 -24.42
C GLU A 20 1.06 -10.93 -23.78
N GLN A 21 0.01 -10.53 -24.50
CA GLN A 21 -1.02 -9.63 -23.98
C GLN A 21 -1.88 -10.31 -22.90
N LEU A 22 -2.17 -11.60 -23.07
CA LEU A 22 -2.87 -12.40 -22.06
C LEU A 22 -2.04 -12.54 -20.78
N LEU A 23 -0.72 -12.70 -20.90
CA LEU A 23 0.18 -12.75 -19.75
C LEU A 23 0.20 -11.42 -18.99
N GLN A 24 0.28 -10.28 -19.69
CA GLN A 24 0.22 -8.95 -19.06
C GLN A 24 -1.11 -8.72 -18.34
N ILE A 25 -2.24 -9.14 -18.94
CA ILE A 25 -3.55 -9.03 -18.29
C ILE A 25 -3.63 -9.92 -17.04
N ARG A 26 -3.09 -11.15 -17.10
CA ARG A 26 -3.02 -12.03 -15.94
C ARG A 26 -2.24 -11.38 -14.80
N GLU A 27 -1.07 -10.82 -15.07
CA GLU A 27 -0.25 -10.13 -14.06
C GLU A 27 -0.98 -8.92 -13.46
N LEU A 28 -1.68 -8.14 -14.29
CA LEU A 28 -2.49 -7.02 -13.82
C LEU A 28 -3.64 -7.48 -12.91
N ILE A 29 -4.30 -8.60 -13.25
CA ILE A 29 -5.36 -9.18 -12.43
C ILE A 29 -4.80 -9.66 -11.08
N ASP A 30 -3.67 -10.36 -11.10
CA ASP A 30 -3.01 -10.88 -9.90
C ASP A 30 -2.63 -9.71 -8.95
N GLN A 31 -1.99 -8.67 -9.48
CA GLN A 31 -1.52 -7.52 -8.70
C GLN A 31 -2.66 -6.67 -8.12
N ASN A 32 -3.69 -6.40 -8.92
CA ASN A 32 -4.71 -5.41 -8.54
C ASN A 32 -5.93 -6.03 -7.87
N PHE A 33 -6.28 -7.27 -8.20
CA PHE A 33 -7.51 -7.88 -7.71
C PHE A 33 -7.24 -9.03 -6.75
N LEU A 34 -6.37 -9.99 -7.11
CA LEU A 34 -6.15 -11.15 -6.23
C LEU A 34 -5.38 -10.79 -4.96
N LEU A 35 -4.40 -9.88 -5.00
CA LEU A 35 -3.71 -9.40 -3.80
C LEU A 35 -4.60 -8.58 -2.86
N GLN A 36 -5.66 -7.94 -3.38
CA GLN A 36 -6.62 -7.17 -2.58
C GLN A 36 -7.76 -8.05 -2.03
N ILE A 37 -8.12 -9.12 -2.75
CA ILE A 37 -9.23 -10.01 -2.39
C ILE A 37 -8.76 -11.16 -1.49
N LYS A 38 -7.46 -11.50 -1.48
CA LYS A 38 -6.95 -12.52 -0.58
C LYS A 38 -7.07 -11.99 0.87
N PRO A 39 -7.93 -12.59 1.72
CA PRO A 39 -7.89 -12.27 3.14
C PRO A 39 -6.49 -12.60 3.62
N LYS A 40 -5.74 -11.59 4.03
CA LYS A 40 -4.43 -11.81 4.65
C LYS A 40 -4.69 -12.62 5.91
N SER A 41 -3.95 -13.72 6.09
CA SER A 41 -3.98 -14.42 7.37
C SER A 41 -3.53 -13.47 8.47
N GLU A 42 -3.90 -13.78 9.71
CA GLU A 42 -3.44 -13.00 10.86
C GLU A 42 -1.91 -12.93 10.90
N GLU A 43 -1.20 -14.02 10.56
CA GLU A 43 0.26 -13.99 10.39
C GLU A 43 0.74 -13.03 9.29
N GLU A 44 0.11 -13.03 8.11
CA GLU A 44 0.49 -12.14 7.01
C GLU A 44 0.29 -10.65 7.38
N ILE A 45 -0.75 -10.34 8.16
CA ILE A 45 -0.99 -9.00 8.70
C ILE A 45 0.08 -8.64 9.74
N GLN A 46 0.39 -9.54 10.68
CA GLN A 46 1.40 -9.30 11.71
C GLN A 46 2.81 -9.12 11.12
N GLN A 47 3.16 -9.87 10.07
CA GLN A 47 4.42 -9.68 9.36
C GLN A 47 4.49 -8.34 8.64
N LEU A 48 3.39 -7.90 8.02
CA LEU A 48 3.30 -6.58 7.42
C LEU A 48 3.46 -5.47 8.46
N ILE A 49 2.77 -5.57 9.60
CA ILE A 49 2.86 -4.58 10.68
C ILE A 49 4.31 -4.49 11.19
N LYS A 50 4.98 -5.62 11.44
CA LYS A 50 6.40 -5.63 11.85
C LYS A 50 7.32 -5.01 10.82
N SER A 51 7.10 -5.29 9.54
CA SER A 51 7.87 -4.71 8.44
C SER A 51 7.70 -3.19 8.37
N LEU A 52 6.47 -2.70 8.50
CA LEU A 52 6.18 -1.27 8.52
C LEU A 52 6.78 -0.59 9.76
N GLN A 53 6.63 -1.18 10.94
CA GLN A 53 7.23 -0.66 12.16
C GLN A 53 8.76 -0.55 12.05
N GLY A 54 9.43 -1.56 11.49
CA GLY A 54 10.88 -1.48 11.23
C GLY A 54 11.25 -0.42 10.20
N LYS A 55 10.51 -0.32 9.09
CA LYS A 55 10.75 0.66 8.02
C LYS A 55 10.59 2.11 8.50
N TYR A 56 9.66 2.35 9.42
CA TYR A 56 9.35 3.67 9.97
C TYR A 56 9.87 3.85 11.41
N ALA A 57 10.75 2.99 11.91
CA ALA A 57 11.28 3.07 13.28
C ALA A 57 12.07 4.36 13.56
N HIS A 58 12.63 4.96 12.50
CA HIS A 58 13.38 6.21 12.54
C HIS A 58 12.65 7.35 11.83
N ALA A 59 11.39 7.13 11.45
CA ALA A 59 10.60 8.23 10.91
C ALA A 59 10.33 9.20 12.07
N PRO A 60 10.65 10.50 11.90
CA PRO A 60 10.32 11.49 12.91
C PRO A 60 8.82 11.41 13.16
N ASN A 61 8.47 11.16 14.42
CA ASN A 61 7.08 11.17 14.83
C ASN A 61 6.71 12.57 15.30
N SER A 62 5.40 12.85 15.35
CA SER A 62 4.89 14.16 15.76
C SER A 62 5.38 14.62 17.14
N SER A 63 5.78 13.68 18.01
CA SER A 63 6.29 13.99 19.34
C SER A 63 7.77 14.42 19.32
N GLU A 64 8.60 13.82 18.47
CA GLU A 64 9.99 14.25 18.26
C GLU A 64 10.06 15.63 17.61
N ASP A 65 9.21 15.88 16.60
CA ASP A 65 9.10 17.20 15.97
C ASP A 65 8.63 18.26 16.99
N PHE A 66 7.65 17.93 17.83
CA PHE A 66 7.19 18.82 18.90
C PHE A 66 8.27 19.07 19.95
N ALA A 67 9.04 18.04 20.34
CA ALA A 67 10.14 18.17 21.30
C ALA A 67 11.27 19.05 20.76
N GLN A 68 11.64 18.90 19.48
CA GLN A 68 12.62 19.76 18.83
C GLN A 68 12.15 21.22 18.75
N GLN A 69 10.87 21.43 18.41
CA GLN A 69 10.29 22.78 18.37
C GLN A 69 10.30 23.44 19.74
N LYS A 70 9.94 22.70 20.80
CA LYS A 70 9.96 23.21 22.17
C LYS A 70 11.38 23.52 22.66
N GLN A 71 12.35 22.69 22.31
CA GLN A 71 13.75 22.95 22.65
C GLN A 71 14.27 24.22 21.94
N ALA A 72 13.91 24.42 20.67
CA ALA A 72 14.29 25.62 19.93
C ALA A 72 13.67 26.90 20.51
N GLU A 73 12.44 26.83 21.04
CA GLU A 73 11.79 27.94 21.75
C GLU A 73 12.54 28.29 23.05
N ILE A 74 12.88 27.28 23.86
CA ILE A 74 13.62 27.47 25.13
C ILE A 74 15.01 28.07 24.87
N ASP A 75 15.75 27.50 23.91
CA ASP A 75 17.09 27.98 23.55
C ASP A 75 17.07 29.43 23.06
N TRP A 76 16.00 29.85 22.37
CA TRP A 76 15.81 31.23 21.95
C TRP A 76 15.52 32.16 23.13
N GLU A 77 14.66 31.74 24.06
CA GLU A 77 14.34 32.51 25.28
C GLU A 77 15.58 32.72 26.17
N GLU A 78 16.44 31.70 26.30
CA GLU A 78 17.68 31.80 27.08
C GLU A 78 18.70 32.74 26.44
N ARG A 79 18.76 32.81 25.12
CA ARG A 79 19.70 33.69 24.38
C ARG A 79 19.26 35.15 24.32
N ASN A 80 17.96 35.42 24.46
CA ASN A 80 17.37 36.76 24.38
C ASN A 80 16.94 37.30 25.75
N ARG A 81 17.42 36.68 26.83
CA ARG A 81 17.37 37.19 28.20
C ARG A 81 18.60 38.02 28.52
#